data_AF-A0A0K8R0X3-F1
#
_entry.id   AF-A0A0K8R0X3-F1
#
_cell.length_a   1.000
_cell.length_b   1.000
_cell.length_c   1.000
_cell.angle_alpha   90.00
_cell.angle_beta   90.00
_cell.angle_gamma   90.00
#
_symmetry.space_group_name_H-M   'P 1'
#
loop_
_entity.id
_entity.type
_entity.pdbx_description
1 polymer ?
#
loop_
_entity_poly.entity_id
_entity_poly.type
_entity_poly.pdbx_seq_one_letter_code
_entity_poly.pdbx_strand_id
1 'polypeptide(L)'
;MKKSFLLSVFAMMFFYTGYAQQVTQAHNNLFTLFADSASLARDAKPMVADFNERVNRIRPGLGFNVGFVVYTTPGMVYYAPKSKNVVTSLYHQLPDEHKAFFNTYSDSEDDARQFFAAFFNGFYIAHELGHGLVAAYGLSDPKAMYGEEFDVNMIAMNYWHSVGKTAGLEKCYRYAKAFLAKVPDPIPSDVEDRIAWFNEHYWELGPQPEKYGYFQMSQFVDIYENHPRVPIDEFLETYISQLEERAKMK
;
A
#
# COMPACT_ATOMS: atom_id res chain seq x y z
N MET A 1 -53.28 38.44 -40.58
CA MET A 1 -51.96 38.16 -41.18
C MET A 1 -50.88 38.59 -40.19
N LYS A 2 -50.06 37.65 -39.76
CA LYS A 2 -49.00 37.78 -38.74
C LYS A 2 -47.71 38.32 -39.37
N LYS A 3 -47.00 39.25 -38.71
CA LYS A 3 -45.52 39.41 -38.70
C LYS A 3 -45.15 40.15 -37.41
N SER A 4 -44.67 39.48 -36.37
CA SER A 4 -43.30 39.00 -36.10
C SER A 4 -42.60 39.92 -35.11
N PHE A 5 -42.61 39.49 -33.84
CA PHE A 5 -41.91 40.10 -32.70
C PHE A 5 -40.53 39.45 -32.62
N LEU A 6 -39.47 40.25 -32.60
CA LEU A 6 -38.08 39.80 -32.38
C LEU A 6 -37.90 39.55 -30.89
N LEU A 7 -37.75 38.28 -30.49
CA LEU A 7 -37.33 37.89 -29.14
C LEU A 7 -35.83 37.57 -29.20
N SER A 8 -35.03 38.36 -28.48
CA SER A 8 -33.60 38.12 -28.29
C SER A 8 -33.42 37.04 -27.21
N VAL A 9 -32.83 35.91 -27.58
CA VAL A 9 -32.51 34.81 -26.65
C VAL A 9 -31.05 35.00 -26.21
N PHE A 10 -30.87 35.36 -24.95
CA PHE A 10 -29.59 35.36 -24.26
C PHE A 10 -29.15 33.90 -24.03
N ALA A 11 -28.13 33.45 -24.77
CA ALA A 11 -27.49 32.16 -24.55
C ALA A 11 -26.49 32.30 -23.38
N MET A 12 -26.87 31.85 -22.20
CA MET A 12 -25.98 31.73 -21.05
C MET A 12 -25.17 30.44 -21.19
N MET A 13 -23.99 30.53 -21.82
CA MET A 13 -23.03 29.43 -21.85
C MET A 13 -22.43 29.25 -20.45
N PHE A 14 -22.83 28.19 -19.76
CA PHE A 14 -22.12 27.70 -18.58
C PHE A 14 -20.76 27.13 -19.03
N PHE A 15 -19.69 27.86 -18.77
CA PHE A 15 -18.34 27.31 -18.80
C PHE A 15 -18.16 26.40 -17.58
N TYR A 16 -18.48 25.11 -17.73
CA TYR A 16 -17.92 24.09 -16.86
C TYR A 16 -16.42 23.99 -17.16
N THR A 17 -15.61 24.73 -16.42
CA THR A 17 -14.18 24.47 -16.34
C THR A 17 -14.00 23.17 -15.56
N GLY A 18 -14.05 22.04 -16.26
CA GLY A 18 -13.58 20.78 -15.74
C GLY A 18 -12.09 20.91 -15.46
N TYR A 19 -11.73 21.01 -14.19
CA TYR A 19 -10.38 20.68 -13.74
C TYR A 19 -10.20 19.17 -13.91
N ALA A 20 -9.94 18.75 -15.14
CA ALA A 20 -9.30 17.47 -15.37
C ALA A 20 -7.91 17.60 -14.76
N GLN A 21 -7.73 17.11 -13.53
CA GLN A 21 -6.41 16.90 -12.98
C GLN A 21 -5.65 16.06 -14.00
N GLN A 22 -4.62 16.64 -14.62
CA GLN A 22 -3.65 15.89 -15.37
C GLN A 22 -3.03 14.90 -14.39
N VAL A 23 -3.53 13.67 -14.39
CA VAL A 23 -2.86 12.55 -13.74
C VAL A 23 -1.54 12.41 -14.46
N THR A 24 -0.49 12.97 -13.88
CA THR A 24 0.87 12.85 -14.38
C THR A 24 1.19 11.38 -14.53
N GLN A 25 1.63 10.94 -15.72
CA GLN A 25 1.90 9.55 -16.11
C GLN A 25 3.02 8.85 -15.29
N ALA A 26 3.48 9.45 -14.20
CA ALA A 26 4.70 9.12 -13.49
C ALA A 26 4.63 7.85 -12.60
N HIS A 27 3.48 7.18 -12.51
CA HIS A 27 3.32 5.92 -11.77
C HIS A 27 2.98 4.73 -12.67
N ASN A 28 3.13 4.86 -13.99
CA ASN A 28 2.54 3.90 -14.93
C ASN A 28 3.09 2.47 -14.77
N ASN A 29 4.34 2.29 -14.35
CA ASN A 29 4.98 0.97 -14.33
C ASN A 29 5.14 0.34 -12.94
N LEU A 30 4.61 0.94 -11.86
CA LEU A 30 4.53 0.21 -10.58
C LEU A 30 3.65 -1.05 -10.76
N PHE A 31 3.88 -2.07 -9.92
CA PHE A 31 3.37 -3.45 -10.10
C PHE A 31 4.06 -4.28 -11.21
N THR A 32 5.17 -3.79 -11.77
CA THR A 32 6.00 -4.49 -12.77
C THR A 32 7.43 -4.77 -12.27
N LEU A 33 8.17 -5.57 -13.02
CA LEU A 33 9.58 -5.83 -12.73
C LEU A 33 10.43 -4.68 -13.25
N PHE A 34 11.41 -4.27 -12.44
CA PHE A 34 12.39 -3.26 -12.81
C PHE A 34 13.76 -3.93 -13.04
N ALA A 35 14.47 -3.46 -14.06
CA ALA A 35 15.81 -3.93 -14.39
C ALA A 35 16.90 -3.25 -13.56
N ASP A 36 16.61 -2.07 -13.01
CA ASP A 36 17.57 -1.24 -12.30
C ASP A 36 16.88 -0.35 -11.26
N SER A 37 17.68 0.12 -10.30
CA SER A 37 17.19 0.91 -9.16
C SER A 37 16.77 2.32 -9.56
N ALA A 38 17.37 2.90 -10.59
CA ALA A 38 17.03 4.24 -11.06
C ALA A 38 15.63 4.25 -11.68
N SER A 39 15.27 3.21 -12.42
CA SER A 39 13.95 3.04 -13.02
C SER A 39 12.87 2.81 -11.96
N LEU A 40 13.12 1.96 -10.96
CA LEU A 40 12.19 1.79 -9.85
C LEU A 40 12.03 3.09 -9.04
N ALA A 41 13.14 3.76 -8.71
CA ALA A 41 13.10 5.01 -7.96
C ALA A 41 12.39 6.13 -8.73
N ARG A 42 12.58 6.23 -10.05
CA ARG A 42 11.91 7.21 -10.90
C ARG A 42 10.39 7.07 -10.85
N ASP A 43 9.88 5.84 -10.81
CA ASP A 43 8.44 5.57 -10.85
C ASP A 43 7.81 5.58 -9.44
N ALA A 44 8.56 5.20 -8.40
CA ALA A 44 8.08 5.18 -7.01
C ALA A 44 8.14 6.55 -6.32
N LYS A 45 9.19 7.36 -6.54
CA LYS A 45 9.34 8.66 -5.87
C LYS A 45 8.16 9.62 -6.07
N PRO A 46 7.57 9.74 -7.29
CA PRO A 46 6.38 10.55 -7.46
C PRO A 46 5.22 10.06 -6.59
N MET A 47 5.05 8.74 -6.42
CA MET A 47 3.96 8.16 -5.62
C MET A 47 4.17 8.47 -4.13
N VAL A 48 5.41 8.34 -3.66
CA VAL A 48 5.79 8.75 -2.30
C VAL A 48 5.56 10.25 -2.09
N ALA A 49 5.87 11.10 -3.08
CA ALA A 49 5.63 12.53 -3.00
C ALA A 49 4.12 12.87 -2.94
N ASP A 50 3.30 12.23 -3.76
CA ASP A 50 1.83 12.40 -3.72
C ASP A 50 1.25 11.96 -2.37
N PHE A 51 1.68 10.83 -1.81
CA PHE A 51 1.25 10.40 -0.49
C PHE A 51 1.67 11.40 0.61
N ASN A 52 2.92 11.86 0.58
CA ASN A 52 3.41 12.88 1.52
C ASN A 52 2.57 14.17 1.42
N GLU A 53 2.25 14.63 0.21
CA GLU A 53 1.43 15.82 -0.02
C GLU A 53 0.02 15.65 0.57
N ARG A 54 -0.62 14.49 0.35
CA ARG A 54 -1.95 14.19 0.90
C ARG A 54 -1.97 14.24 2.42
N VAL A 55 -1.01 13.58 3.07
CA VAL A 55 -0.89 13.61 4.53
C VAL A 55 -0.66 15.05 5.03
N ASN A 56 0.26 15.79 4.42
CA ASN A 56 0.53 17.18 4.84
C ASN A 56 -0.62 18.14 4.51
N ARG A 57 -1.46 17.85 3.51
CA ARG A 57 -2.69 18.62 3.26
C ARG A 57 -3.70 18.43 4.38
N ILE A 58 -3.86 17.19 4.85
CA ILE A 58 -4.76 16.84 5.96
C ILE A 58 -4.21 17.36 7.30
N ARG A 59 -2.90 17.23 7.51
CA ARG A 59 -2.20 17.64 8.74
C ARG A 59 -0.90 18.41 8.43
N PRO A 60 -0.99 19.72 8.11
CA PRO A 60 0.17 20.52 7.73
C PRO A 60 1.26 20.63 8.80
N GLY A 61 0.88 20.53 10.09
CA GLY A 61 1.81 20.61 11.21
C GLY A 61 2.61 19.33 11.49
N LEU A 62 2.26 18.20 10.87
CA LEU A 62 2.94 16.93 11.12
C LEU A 62 4.36 16.90 10.53
N GLY A 63 4.62 17.69 9.49
CA GLY A 63 5.91 17.69 8.79
C GLY A 63 6.24 16.33 8.20
N PHE A 64 5.23 15.62 7.70
CA PHE A 64 5.35 14.26 7.21
C PHE A 64 6.18 14.22 5.92
N ASN A 65 7.33 13.56 5.95
CA ASN A 65 8.26 13.54 4.82
C ASN A 65 9.04 12.23 4.80
N VAL A 66 8.40 11.19 4.25
CA VAL A 66 9.04 9.89 4.03
C VAL A 66 9.70 9.88 2.66
N GLY A 67 10.96 9.45 2.60
CA GLY A 67 11.70 9.26 1.35
C GLY A 67 11.57 7.84 0.79
N PHE A 68 12.24 7.60 -0.33
CA PHE A 68 12.24 6.31 -1.00
C PHE A 68 13.65 5.96 -1.49
N VAL A 69 14.09 4.74 -1.17
CA VAL A 69 15.38 4.20 -1.60
C VAL A 69 15.23 2.75 -2.06
N VAL A 70 16.07 2.34 -3.01
CA VAL A 70 16.16 0.95 -3.46
C VAL A 70 17.44 0.36 -2.91
N TYR A 71 17.32 -0.59 -1.99
CA TYR A 71 18.43 -1.25 -1.32
C TYR A 71 18.00 -2.65 -0.88
N THR A 72 18.64 -3.68 -1.43
CA THR A 72 18.12 -5.06 -1.43
C THR A 72 18.35 -5.85 -0.13
N THR A 73 19.16 -5.36 0.80
CA THR A 73 19.46 -6.04 2.07
C THR A 73 19.31 -5.06 3.23
N PRO A 74 18.91 -5.47 4.45
CA PRO A 74 18.60 -6.83 4.89
C PRO A 74 17.16 -7.29 4.63
N GLY A 75 16.24 -6.41 4.20
CA GLY A 75 14.82 -6.74 3.99
C GLY A 75 14.35 -6.47 2.57
N MET A 76 13.30 -7.17 2.13
CA MET A 76 12.77 -7.05 0.77
C MET A 76 12.01 -5.74 0.54
N VAL A 77 11.20 -5.33 1.52
CA VAL A 77 10.51 -4.05 1.61
C VAL A 77 10.26 -3.74 3.09
N TYR A 78 10.50 -2.49 3.51
CA TYR A 78 10.26 -2.03 4.88
C TYR A 78 10.37 -0.51 4.99
N TYR A 79 9.70 0.08 5.98
CA TYR A 79 9.96 1.42 6.45
C TYR A 79 11.16 1.45 7.40
N ALA A 80 12.13 2.34 7.15
CA ALA A 80 13.33 2.53 7.95
C ALA A 80 13.21 3.79 8.84
N PRO A 81 12.87 3.68 10.15
CA PRO A 81 12.53 4.85 10.97
C PRO A 81 13.68 5.85 11.15
N LYS A 82 14.93 5.37 11.19
CA LYS A 82 16.11 6.22 11.38
C LYS A 82 16.35 7.17 10.19
N SER A 83 16.20 6.66 8.97
CA SER A 83 16.40 7.44 7.75
C SER A 83 15.10 7.99 7.18
N LYS A 84 13.94 7.63 7.76
CA LYS A 84 12.60 7.96 7.28
C LYS A 84 12.40 7.62 5.81
N ASN A 85 12.79 6.42 5.40
CA ASN A 85 12.66 5.98 4.01
C ASN A 85 11.85 4.70 3.94
N VAL A 86 11.00 4.60 2.92
CA VAL A 86 10.61 3.30 2.38
C VAL A 86 11.83 2.72 1.66
N VAL A 87 12.20 1.50 2.03
CA VAL A 87 13.26 0.72 1.40
C VAL A 87 12.58 -0.42 0.65
N THR A 88 12.98 -0.66 -0.60
CA THR A 88 12.56 -1.85 -1.37
C THR A 88 13.71 -2.43 -2.18
N SER A 89 13.47 -3.58 -2.80
CA SER A 89 14.47 -4.41 -3.49
C SER A 89 14.20 -4.56 -4.98
N LEU A 90 15.19 -5.08 -5.69
CA LEU A 90 15.02 -5.58 -7.05
C LEU A 90 15.04 -7.11 -7.05
N TYR A 91 14.08 -7.75 -7.72
CA TYR A 91 13.96 -9.22 -7.73
C TYR A 91 15.28 -9.93 -8.08
N HIS A 92 15.95 -9.47 -9.14
CA HIS A 92 17.17 -10.11 -9.62
C HIS A 92 18.35 -9.99 -8.63
N GLN A 93 18.30 -9.01 -7.73
CA GLN A 93 19.30 -8.78 -6.69
C GLN A 93 18.97 -9.50 -5.38
N LEU A 94 17.78 -10.11 -5.26
CA LEU A 94 17.42 -10.86 -4.06
C LEU A 94 18.40 -12.04 -3.85
N PRO A 95 18.74 -12.34 -2.59
CA PRO A 95 19.38 -13.61 -2.23
C PRO A 95 18.58 -14.82 -2.74
N ASP A 96 19.26 -15.93 -2.99
CA ASP A 96 18.64 -17.15 -3.53
C ASP A 96 17.57 -17.71 -2.60
N GLU A 97 17.73 -17.58 -1.27
CA GLU A 97 16.72 -17.99 -0.28
C GLU A 97 15.40 -17.21 -0.44
N HIS A 98 15.47 -15.91 -0.71
CA HIS A 98 14.29 -15.08 -0.96
C HIS A 98 13.64 -15.44 -2.30
N LYS A 99 14.45 -15.71 -3.34
CA LYS A 99 13.91 -16.20 -4.63
C LYS A 99 13.25 -17.57 -4.48
N ALA A 100 13.83 -18.46 -3.67
CA ALA A 100 13.29 -19.78 -3.38
C ALA A 100 11.91 -19.69 -2.72
N PHE A 101 11.69 -18.74 -1.79
CA PHE A 101 10.36 -18.46 -1.24
C PHE A 101 9.33 -18.20 -2.35
N PHE A 102 9.59 -17.26 -3.26
CA PHE A 102 8.63 -16.95 -4.33
C PHE A 102 8.40 -18.15 -5.28
N ASN A 103 9.46 -18.89 -5.60
CA ASN A 103 9.38 -20.06 -6.46
C ASN A 103 8.55 -21.19 -5.83
N THR A 104 8.70 -21.45 -4.53
CA THR A 104 7.95 -22.50 -3.82
C THR A 104 6.44 -22.30 -3.90
N TYR A 105 5.98 -21.05 -3.83
CA TYR A 105 4.54 -20.74 -3.77
C TYR A 105 3.95 -20.29 -5.10
N SER A 106 4.74 -20.26 -6.18
CA SER A 106 4.28 -19.91 -7.53
C SER A 106 4.21 -21.14 -8.43
N ASP A 107 3.46 -21.07 -9.53
CA ASP A 107 3.34 -22.19 -10.49
C ASP A 107 4.49 -22.22 -11.51
N SER A 108 5.20 -21.10 -11.65
CA SER A 108 6.34 -20.92 -12.53
C SER A 108 7.31 -19.87 -12.00
N GLU A 109 8.53 -19.84 -12.55
CA GLU A 109 9.51 -18.78 -12.25
C GLU A 109 8.99 -17.40 -12.69
N ASP A 110 8.26 -17.32 -13.81
CA ASP A 110 7.66 -16.05 -14.22
C ASP A 110 6.60 -15.60 -13.21
N ASP A 111 5.73 -16.50 -12.73
CA ASP A 111 4.76 -16.18 -11.68
C ASP A 111 5.44 -15.73 -10.38
N ALA A 112 6.55 -16.36 -9.99
CA ALA A 112 7.33 -15.94 -8.84
C ALA A 112 7.85 -14.50 -8.97
N ARG A 113 8.33 -14.14 -10.16
CA ARG A 113 8.78 -12.77 -10.48
C ARG A 113 7.61 -11.79 -10.49
N GLN A 114 6.47 -12.19 -11.06
CA GLN A 114 5.28 -11.35 -11.14
C GLN A 114 4.60 -11.17 -9.77
N PHE A 115 4.68 -12.18 -8.90
CA PHE A 115 4.26 -12.09 -7.51
C PHE A 115 5.10 -11.05 -6.77
N PHE A 116 6.43 -11.14 -6.86
CA PHE A 116 7.31 -10.10 -6.31
C PHE A 116 6.96 -8.71 -6.84
N ALA A 117 6.81 -8.57 -8.15
CA ALA A 117 6.49 -7.28 -8.77
C ALA A 117 5.16 -6.69 -8.27
N ALA A 118 4.12 -7.52 -8.12
CA ALA A 118 2.82 -7.07 -7.67
C ALA A 118 2.88 -6.47 -6.26
N PHE A 119 3.56 -7.15 -5.34
CA PHE A 119 3.60 -6.72 -3.94
C PHE A 119 4.75 -5.76 -3.65
N PHE A 120 6.01 -6.11 -3.96
CA PHE A 120 7.19 -5.38 -3.50
C PHE A 120 7.54 -4.16 -4.37
N ASN A 121 7.20 -4.18 -5.66
CA ASN A 121 7.31 -3.03 -6.56
C ASN A 121 5.98 -2.28 -6.75
N GLY A 122 4.97 -2.62 -5.95
CA GLY A 122 3.62 -2.09 -6.07
C GLY A 122 3.02 -1.91 -4.69
N PHE A 123 2.18 -2.86 -4.28
CA PHE A 123 1.33 -2.77 -3.09
C PHE A 123 2.07 -2.25 -1.84
N TYR A 124 3.20 -2.87 -1.49
CA TYR A 124 3.90 -2.61 -0.23
C TYR A 124 4.54 -1.22 -0.15
N ILE A 125 4.76 -0.52 -1.27
CA ILE A 125 5.30 0.85 -1.18
C ILE A 125 4.33 1.75 -0.41
N ALA A 126 3.02 1.62 -0.64
CA ALA A 126 2.00 2.38 0.09
C ALA A 126 1.82 1.89 1.52
N HIS A 127 1.96 0.58 1.75
CA HIS A 127 1.92 -0.03 3.07
C HIS A 127 3.03 0.55 3.97
N GLU A 128 4.28 0.62 3.48
CA GLU A 128 5.38 1.17 4.26
C GLU A 128 5.25 2.68 4.52
N LEU A 129 4.59 3.43 3.64
CA LEU A 129 4.24 4.82 3.92
C LEU A 129 3.25 4.93 5.08
N GLY A 130 2.34 3.96 5.21
CA GLY A 130 1.46 3.79 6.36
C GLY A 130 2.24 3.61 7.67
N HIS A 131 3.24 2.72 7.70
CA HIS A 131 4.12 2.60 8.87
C HIS A 131 4.90 3.89 9.15
N GLY A 132 5.33 4.60 8.10
CA GLY A 132 5.91 5.93 8.23
C GLY A 132 4.98 6.90 8.95
N LEU A 133 3.68 6.86 8.65
CA LEU A 133 2.66 7.71 9.28
C LEU A 133 2.49 7.35 10.77
N VAL A 134 2.39 6.05 11.10
CA VAL A 134 2.33 5.60 12.51
C VAL A 134 3.58 6.04 13.28
N ALA A 135 4.76 5.92 12.67
CA ALA A 135 6.02 6.34 13.26
C ALA A 135 6.10 7.85 13.49
N ALA A 136 5.48 8.67 12.63
CA ALA A 136 5.43 10.13 12.80
C ALA A 136 4.67 10.55 14.08
N TYR A 137 3.76 9.71 14.57
CA TYR A 137 3.06 9.89 15.85
C TYR A 137 3.74 9.20 17.05
N GLY A 138 4.86 8.48 16.83
CA GLY A 138 5.53 7.73 17.90
C GLY A 138 4.70 6.56 18.45
N LEU A 139 3.86 5.96 17.60
CA LEU A 139 2.80 5.03 18.04
C LEU A 139 3.07 3.54 17.81
N SER A 140 4.22 3.15 17.23
CA SER A 140 4.55 1.73 17.04
C SER A 140 4.49 1.00 18.40
N ASP A 141 3.56 0.04 18.50
CA ASP A 141 3.31 -0.75 19.70
C ASP A 141 3.40 -2.24 19.34
N PRO A 142 4.45 -2.94 19.82
CA PRO A 142 4.61 -4.37 19.59
C PRO A 142 3.42 -5.23 20.02
N LYS A 143 2.55 -4.74 20.92
CA LYS A 143 1.39 -5.47 21.42
C LYS A 143 0.15 -5.33 20.54
N ALA A 144 0.19 -4.48 19.52
CA ALA A 144 -0.94 -4.17 18.65
C ALA A 144 -0.59 -4.29 17.16
N MET A 145 0.45 -5.07 16.83
CA MET A 145 0.97 -5.16 15.46
C MET A 145 -0.06 -5.68 14.46
N TYR A 146 -0.93 -6.65 14.83
CA TYR A 146 -1.96 -7.15 13.90
C TYR A 146 -2.84 -6.02 13.36
N GLY A 147 -3.30 -5.14 14.26
CA GLY A 147 -4.13 -4.00 13.91
C GLY A 147 -3.37 -2.97 13.09
N GLU A 148 -2.11 -2.70 13.46
CA GLU A 148 -1.25 -1.79 12.69
C GLU A 148 -1.04 -2.30 11.25
N GLU A 149 -0.66 -3.56 11.07
CA GLU A 149 -0.50 -4.22 9.77
C GLU A 149 -1.79 -4.16 8.94
N PHE A 150 -2.94 -4.40 9.58
CA PHE A 150 -4.24 -4.32 8.93
C PHE A 150 -4.55 -2.90 8.46
N ASP A 151 -4.31 -1.90 9.32
CA ASP A 151 -4.54 -0.49 9.01
C ASP A 151 -3.64 -0.02 7.85
N VAL A 152 -2.36 -0.40 7.84
CA VAL A 152 -1.46 -0.02 6.74
C VAL A 152 -1.76 -0.77 5.45
N ASN A 153 -2.31 -1.99 5.53
CA ASN A 153 -2.88 -2.69 4.38
C ASN A 153 -4.13 -1.97 3.84
N MET A 154 -4.99 -1.45 4.71
CA MET A 154 -6.13 -0.61 4.32
C MET A 154 -5.68 0.70 3.65
N ILE A 155 -4.63 1.36 4.17
CA ILE A 155 -4.02 2.53 3.55
C ILE A 155 -3.57 2.19 2.12
N ALA A 156 -2.81 1.10 1.96
CA ALA A 156 -2.30 0.68 0.66
C ALA A 156 -3.43 0.37 -0.33
N MET A 157 -4.46 -0.37 0.11
CA MET A 157 -5.63 -0.69 -0.70
C MET A 157 -6.33 0.58 -1.20
N ASN A 158 -6.63 1.51 -0.29
CA ASN A 158 -7.34 2.76 -0.61
C ASN A 158 -6.50 3.71 -1.46
N TYR A 159 -5.17 3.77 -1.23
CA TYR A 159 -4.25 4.57 -2.04
C TYR A 159 -4.29 4.10 -3.50
N TRP A 160 -3.99 2.82 -3.73
CA TRP A 160 -3.94 2.27 -5.09
C TRP A 160 -5.29 2.31 -5.80
N HIS A 161 -6.39 2.14 -5.06
CA HIS A 161 -7.72 2.35 -5.59
C HIS A 161 -7.91 3.80 -6.07
N SER A 162 -7.56 4.78 -5.24
CA SER A 162 -7.76 6.21 -5.51
C SER A 162 -6.97 6.73 -6.70
N VAL A 163 -5.76 6.20 -6.91
CA VAL A 163 -4.93 6.56 -8.10
C VAL A 163 -5.22 5.68 -9.32
N GLY A 164 -6.32 4.90 -9.30
CA GLY A 164 -6.79 4.12 -10.44
C GLY A 164 -5.98 2.87 -10.78
N LYS A 165 -5.18 2.34 -9.85
CA LYS A 165 -4.36 1.13 -10.02
C LYS A 165 -5.11 -0.17 -9.68
N THR A 166 -6.39 -0.24 -10.05
CA THR A 166 -7.27 -1.39 -9.77
C THR A 166 -6.76 -2.70 -10.36
N ALA A 167 -6.18 -2.67 -11.57
CA ALA A 167 -5.58 -3.86 -12.19
C ALA A 167 -4.35 -4.37 -11.42
N GLY A 168 -3.58 -3.47 -10.78
CA GLY A 168 -2.48 -3.84 -9.89
C GLY A 168 -2.98 -4.54 -8.62
N LEU A 169 -4.07 -4.02 -8.03
CA LEU A 169 -4.73 -4.64 -6.89
C LEU A 169 -5.33 -6.02 -7.23
N GLU A 170 -5.97 -6.15 -8.39
CA GLU A 170 -6.48 -7.45 -8.86
C GLU A 170 -5.33 -8.46 -9.06
N LYS A 171 -4.20 -8.01 -9.62
CA LYS A 171 -3.00 -8.86 -9.74
C LYS A 171 -2.51 -9.33 -8.37
N CYS A 172 -2.44 -8.44 -7.38
CA CYS A 172 -2.09 -8.80 -6.00
C CYS A 172 -3.07 -9.82 -5.42
N TYR A 173 -4.38 -9.60 -5.59
CA TYR A 173 -5.43 -10.51 -5.13
C TYR A 173 -5.27 -11.93 -5.68
N ARG A 174 -5.01 -12.08 -6.99
CA ARG A 174 -4.79 -13.39 -7.59
C ARG A 174 -3.58 -14.11 -6.99
N TYR A 175 -2.45 -13.41 -6.84
CA TYR A 175 -1.26 -14.01 -6.22
C TYR A 175 -1.45 -14.32 -4.74
N ALA A 176 -2.13 -13.47 -3.97
CA ALA A 176 -2.46 -13.74 -2.57
C ALA A 176 -3.33 -14.99 -2.41
N LYS A 177 -4.39 -15.13 -3.22
CA LYS A 177 -5.25 -16.33 -3.23
C LYS A 177 -4.46 -17.60 -3.59
N ALA A 178 -3.60 -17.52 -4.62
CA ALA A 178 -2.77 -18.65 -5.03
C ALA A 178 -1.74 -19.05 -3.95
N PHE A 179 -1.14 -18.06 -3.29
CA PHE A 179 -0.23 -18.26 -2.16
C PHE A 179 -0.95 -18.93 -0.99
N LEU A 180 -2.09 -18.39 -0.54
CA LEU A 180 -2.89 -18.91 0.57
C LEU A 180 -3.46 -20.32 0.32
N ALA A 181 -3.61 -20.72 -0.94
CA ALA A 181 -4.00 -22.09 -1.28
C ALA A 181 -2.87 -23.12 -1.05
N LYS A 182 -1.61 -22.66 -0.94
CA LYS A 182 -0.41 -23.50 -0.80
C LYS A 182 0.25 -23.37 0.57
N VAL A 183 0.19 -22.19 1.21
CA VAL A 183 0.83 -21.96 2.50
C VAL A 183 -0.05 -22.53 3.64
N PRO A 184 0.52 -23.30 4.57
CA PRO A 184 -0.20 -23.72 5.77
C PRO A 184 -0.56 -22.54 6.66
N ASP A 185 -1.71 -22.62 7.35
CA ASP A 185 -2.03 -21.71 8.44
C ASP A 185 -0.99 -21.85 9.57
N PRO A 186 -0.24 -20.80 9.92
CA PRO A 186 0.78 -20.87 10.96
C PRO A 186 0.19 -20.92 12.37
N ILE A 187 -1.09 -20.60 12.54
CA ILE A 187 -1.75 -20.58 13.85
C ILE A 187 -2.18 -22.01 14.22
N PRO A 188 -1.81 -22.51 15.41
CA PRO A 188 -2.32 -23.79 15.90
C PRO A 188 -3.85 -23.85 15.92
N SER A 189 -4.42 -25.00 15.56
CA SER A 189 -5.88 -25.16 15.39
C SER A 189 -6.69 -25.02 16.68
N ASP A 190 -6.03 -25.11 17.84
CA ASP A 190 -6.61 -24.97 19.18
C ASP A 190 -6.56 -23.53 19.73
N VAL A 191 -5.95 -22.60 19.00
CA VAL A 191 -5.94 -21.17 19.36
C VAL A 191 -7.25 -20.52 18.93
N GLU A 192 -8.04 -20.09 19.92
CA GLU A 192 -9.30 -19.36 19.70
C GLU A 192 -9.04 -17.89 19.34
N ASP A 193 -8.16 -17.20 20.08
CA ASP A 193 -7.81 -15.79 19.83
C ASP A 193 -6.57 -15.68 18.93
N ARG A 194 -6.85 -15.75 17.63
CA ARG A 194 -5.84 -15.67 16.56
C ARG A 194 -5.10 -14.34 16.51
N ILE A 195 -5.77 -13.24 16.90
CA ILE A 195 -5.18 -11.89 16.89
C ILE A 195 -4.21 -11.73 18.06
N ALA A 196 -4.62 -12.15 19.25
CA ALA A 196 -3.72 -12.15 20.42
C ALA A 196 -2.49 -13.02 20.16
N TRP A 197 -2.68 -14.20 19.55
CA TRP A 197 -1.57 -15.08 19.18
C TRP A 197 -0.60 -14.41 18.20
N PHE A 198 -1.10 -13.77 17.14
CA PHE A 198 -0.22 -13.04 16.21
C PHE A 198 0.59 -11.96 16.93
N ASN A 199 -0.07 -11.16 17.78
CA ASN A 199 0.62 -10.08 18.51
C ASN A 199 1.69 -10.61 19.46
N GLU A 200 1.44 -11.74 20.14
CA GLU A 200 2.40 -12.39 21.02
C GLU A 200 3.61 -12.93 20.24
N HIS A 201 3.39 -13.51 19.07
CA HIS A 201 4.43 -14.17 18.25
C HIS A 201 5.02 -13.27 17.16
N TYR A 202 4.63 -11.99 17.06
CA TYR A 202 4.99 -11.12 15.93
C TYR A 202 6.50 -11.11 15.60
N TRP A 203 7.35 -10.95 16.61
CA TRP A 203 8.80 -10.90 16.43
C TRP A 203 9.42 -12.23 16.00
N GLU A 204 8.77 -13.34 16.31
CA GLU A 204 9.18 -14.68 15.88
C GLU A 204 8.74 -14.95 14.44
N LEU A 205 7.58 -14.40 14.05
CA LEU A 205 6.99 -14.57 12.72
C LEU A 205 7.73 -13.75 11.65
N GLY A 206 8.17 -12.53 11.97
CA GLY A 206 8.82 -11.62 11.00
C GLY A 206 9.98 -12.25 10.22
N PRO A 207 10.93 -12.97 10.86
CA PRO A 207 12.01 -13.68 10.16
C PRO A 207 11.58 -14.92 9.38
N GLN A 208 10.31 -15.31 9.40
CA GLN A 208 9.76 -16.51 8.75
C GLN A 208 8.82 -16.09 7.59
N PRO A 209 9.35 -15.93 6.36
CA PRO A 209 8.61 -15.34 5.24
C PRO A 209 7.27 -16.03 4.92
N GLU A 210 7.21 -17.35 5.08
CA GLU A 210 5.99 -18.14 4.88
C GLU A 210 4.90 -17.79 5.91
N LYS A 211 5.26 -17.69 7.19
CA LYS A 211 4.29 -17.44 8.26
C LYS A 211 3.87 -15.98 8.26
N TYR A 212 4.83 -15.06 8.17
CA TYR A 212 4.50 -13.64 8.04
C TYR A 212 3.71 -13.35 6.75
N GLY A 213 4.11 -13.99 5.65
CA GLY A 213 3.41 -13.92 4.37
C GLY A 213 1.97 -14.42 4.47
N TYR A 214 1.68 -15.47 5.24
CA TYR A 214 0.30 -15.91 5.49
C TYR A 214 -0.58 -14.77 6.01
N PHE A 215 -0.13 -14.08 7.07
CA PHE A 215 -0.91 -12.98 7.67
C PHE A 215 -1.08 -11.80 6.72
N GLN A 216 -0.01 -11.41 6.03
CA GLN A 216 -0.07 -10.30 5.08
C GLN A 216 -1.03 -10.60 3.92
N MET A 217 -0.96 -11.82 3.35
CA MET A 217 -1.83 -12.22 2.25
C MET A 217 -3.27 -12.45 2.72
N SER A 218 -3.49 -12.97 3.93
CA SER A 218 -4.84 -13.18 4.48
C SER A 218 -5.54 -11.85 4.74
N GLN A 219 -4.85 -10.89 5.36
CA GLN A 219 -5.39 -9.54 5.57
C GLN A 219 -5.65 -8.84 4.23
N PHE A 220 -4.72 -8.94 3.26
CA PHE A 220 -4.95 -8.40 1.92
C PHE A 220 -6.24 -8.94 1.29
N VAL A 221 -6.43 -10.26 1.32
CA VAL A 221 -7.61 -10.92 0.72
C VAL A 221 -8.89 -10.50 1.43
N ASP A 222 -8.89 -10.50 2.76
CA ASP A 222 -10.03 -10.05 3.55
C ASP A 222 -10.42 -8.60 3.22
N ILE A 223 -9.45 -7.69 3.21
CA ILE A 223 -9.65 -6.29 2.82
C ILE A 223 -10.19 -6.19 1.39
N TYR A 224 -9.62 -6.95 0.45
CA TYR A 224 -10.01 -6.89 -0.95
C TYR A 224 -11.45 -7.35 -1.18
N GLU A 225 -11.90 -8.38 -0.46
CA GLU A 225 -13.20 -9.03 -0.60
C GLU A 225 -14.31 -8.36 0.24
N ASN A 226 -13.99 -7.92 1.46
CA ASN A 226 -14.98 -7.60 2.49
C ASN A 226 -15.01 -6.13 2.91
N HIS A 227 -14.01 -5.32 2.53
CA HIS A 227 -13.94 -3.91 2.93
C HIS A 227 -14.27 -2.95 1.78
N PRO A 228 -15.06 -1.89 2.04
CA PRO A 228 -15.34 -0.88 1.04
C PRO A 228 -14.06 -0.13 0.70
N ARG A 229 -13.90 0.17 -0.59
CA ARG A 229 -12.84 1.06 -1.06
C ARG A 229 -13.36 2.48 -0.99
N VAL A 230 -12.61 3.33 -0.32
CA VAL A 230 -12.94 4.75 -0.15
C VAL A 230 -11.83 5.61 -0.75
N PRO A 231 -12.10 6.89 -1.07
CA PRO A 231 -11.05 7.83 -1.40
C PRO A 231 -9.99 7.87 -0.30
N ILE A 232 -8.71 7.82 -0.68
CA ILE A 232 -7.59 7.73 0.26
C ILE A 232 -7.56 8.92 1.22
N ASP A 233 -7.94 10.11 0.76
CA ASP A 233 -7.96 11.30 1.61
C ASP A 233 -8.98 11.15 2.77
N GLU A 234 -10.16 10.56 2.51
CA GLU A 234 -11.17 10.28 3.54
C GLU A 234 -10.67 9.24 4.55
N PHE A 235 -10.01 8.18 4.07
CA PHE A 235 -9.42 7.18 4.94
C PHE A 235 -8.31 7.79 5.82
N LEU A 236 -7.40 8.57 5.22
CA LEU A 236 -6.30 9.22 5.93
C LEU A 236 -6.80 10.23 6.97
N GLU A 237 -7.85 11.00 6.69
CA GLU A 237 -8.46 11.90 7.67
C GLU A 237 -8.94 11.16 8.92
N THR A 238 -9.66 10.05 8.71
CA THR A 238 -10.14 9.19 9.79
C THR A 238 -8.98 8.58 10.57
N TYR A 239 -8.02 7.99 9.86
CA TYR A 239 -6.89 7.29 10.47
C TYR A 239 -5.97 8.24 11.25
N ILE A 240 -5.66 9.42 10.69
CA ILE A 240 -4.88 10.46 11.36
C ILE A 240 -5.57 10.90 12.65
N SER A 241 -6.90 11.07 12.63
CA SER A 241 -7.66 11.40 13.84
C SER A 241 -7.56 10.31 14.91
N GLN A 242 -7.61 9.03 14.51
CA GLN A 242 -7.42 7.91 15.42
C GLN A 242 -6.00 7.87 16.02
N LEU A 243 -4.97 8.13 15.20
CA LEU A 243 -3.59 8.24 15.68
C LEU A 243 -3.44 9.39 16.68
N GLU A 244 -4.05 10.54 16.44
CA GLU A 244 -4.03 11.67 17.38
C GLU A 244 -4.68 11.34 18.72
N GLU A 245 -5.83 10.65 18.71
CA GLU A 245 -6.47 10.20 19.95
C GLU A 245 -5.59 9.18 20.70
N ARG A 246 -4.98 8.22 19.99
CA ARG A 246 -4.02 7.27 20.57
C ARG A 246 -2.81 7.96 21.18
N ALA A 247 -2.29 9.00 20.53
CA ALA A 247 -1.14 9.76 21.02
C ALA A 247 -1.45 10.54 22.30
N LYS A 248 -2.70 10.96 22.52
CA LYS A 248 -3.14 11.63 23.76
C LYS A 248 -3.26 10.69 24.96
N MET A 249 -3.37 9.39 24.71
CA MET A 249 -3.52 8.36 25.76
C MET A 249 -2.18 7.80 26.27
N LYS A 250 -1.06 8.19 25.65
CA LYS A 250 0.30 7.86 26.12
C LYS A 250 0.82 8.89 27.11
#